data_AF-A0A328SKJ2-F1
#
_entry.id   AF-A0A328SKJ2-F1
#
_cell.length_a   1.000
_cell.length_b   1.000
_cell.length_c   1.000
_cell.angle_alpha   90.00
_cell.angle_beta   90.00
_cell.angle_gamma   90.00
#
_symmetry.space_group_name_H-M   'P 1'
#
loop_
_entity.id
_entity.type
_entity.pdbx_description
1 polymer ?
#
loop_
_entity_poly.entity_id
_entity_poly.type
_entity_poly.pdbx_seq_one_letter_code
_entity_poly.pdbx_strand_id
1 'polypeptide(L)'
;MNNIFAFLISFTVEFIIIGLASTKILYPSDNIQEITKKPIQIITLAIFLSLVAILLTKYTIGASTRNYIILLSVICIIISLLTNVKHSKTINFSENKIVQKYFSRGTHESVYAIAAYCLISFVGINVPPFSVIPLWFGLCVPFFFFIPGYLLINSIIPKKDEIELPERLGISVFLSLILMSIVGFAYTQIKHGLNMRIVTLIILFITFFILIPLYLIKSRKIPLNLRFNHPLIEKLLILMAIISLILVIMSGIYINTQSLTTTPGNTTFHIEGITASNNSDGYYSFDNGEQVQLNMSLTNKENEDVNYKIIVESKNESTTNEVDNISQSLKNGESIKIPINITMTPGKKDITFTLYKNDKAYKIRHLYVNVEGDSSDYVEGESSE
;
A
#
# COMPACT_ATOMS: atom_id res chain seq x y z
N MET A 1 13.82 -30.97 -0.33
CA MET A 1 14.99 -30.82 -1.25
C MET A 1 14.97 -29.54 -2.08
N ASN A 2 13.83 -29.08 -2.66
CA ASN A 2 13.81 -27.90 -3.56
C ASN A 2 14.36 -26.59 -2.98
N ASN A 3 14.20 -26.32 -1.68
CA ASN A 3 14.72 -25.08 -1.08
C ASN A 3 16.24 -25.08 -0.83
N ILE A 4 16.88 -26.26 -0.73
CA ILE A 4 18.31 -26.35 -0.43
C ILE A 4 19.14 -25.97 -1.65
N PHE A 5 18.75 -26.42 -2.84
CA PHE A 5 19.44 -26.05 -4.09
C PHE A 5 19.32 -24.56 -4.40
N ALA A 6 18.12 -23.98 -4.26
CA ALA A 6 17.91 -22.55 -4.44
C ALA A 6 18.75 -21.71 -3.45
N PHE A 7 18.82 -22.16 -2.19
CA PHE A 7 19.69 -21.56 -1.18
C PHE A 7 21.17 -21.63 -1.59
N LEU A 8 21.65 -22.80 -2.03
CA LEU A 8 23.05 -23.02 -2.41
C LEU A 8 23.46 -22.17 -3.61
N ILE A 9 22.57 -22.02 -4.59
CA ILE A 9 22.78 -21.15 -5.76
C ILE A 9 22.83 -19.68 -5.33
N SER A 10 21.86 -19.22 -4.52
CA SER A 10 21.84 -17.83 -4.06
C SER A 10 23.09 -17.49 -3.25
N PHE A 11 23.48 -18.39 -2.34
CA PHE A 11 24.66 -18.23 -1.51
C PHE A 11 25.96 -18.19 -2.33
N THR A 12 26.14 -19.10 -3.30
CA THR A 12 27.35 -19.12 -4.14
C THR A 12 27.51 -17.87 -4.99
N VAL A 13 26.40 -17.36 -5.55
CA VAL A 13 26.40 -16.09 -6.30
C VAL A 13 26.78 -14.92 -5.40
N GLU A 14 26.15 -14.78 -4.23
CA GLU A 14 26.43 -13.70 -3.29
C GLU A 14 27.86 -13.76 -2.74
N PHE A 15 28.35 -14.96 -2.47
CA PHE A 15 29.71 -15.20 -1.98
C PHE A 15 30.77 -14.71 -2.98
N ILE A 16 30.59 -14.99 -4.28
CA ILE A 16 31.51 -14.53 -5.33
C ILE A 16 31.46 -13.01 -5.46
N ILE A 17 30.25 -12.42 -5.47
CA ILE A 17 30.09 -10.96 -5.64
C ILE A 17 30.70 -10.20 -4.46
N ILE A 18 30.46 -10.65 -3.22
CA ILE A 18 31.05 -10.06 -2.01
C ILE A 18 32.57 -10.10 -2.07
N GLY A 19 33.15 -11.25 -2.43
CA GLY A 19 34.61 -11.40 -2.55
C GLY A 19 35.22 -10.44 -3.56
N LEU A 20 34.61 -10.31 -4.74
CA LEU A 20 35.06 -9.38 -5.78
C LEU A 20 34.91 -7.91 -5.37
N ALA A 21 33.75 -7.53 -4.84
CA ALA A 21 33.46 -6.15 -4.46
C ALA A 21 34.38 -5.66 -3.33
N SER A 22 34.60 -6.52 -2.33
CA SER A 22 35.45 -6.22 -1.17
C SER A 22 36.94 -6.19 -1.55
N THR A 23 37.41 -7.07 -2.43
CA THR A 23 38.80 -7.03 -2.94
C THR A 23 39.06 -5.73 -3.71
N LYS A 24 38.08 -5.25 -4.48
CA LYS A 24 38.15 -3.96 -5.18
C LYS A 24 38.20 -2.75 -4.24
N ILE A 25 37.68 -2.86 -3.02
CA ILE A 25 37.86 -1.81 -2.00
C ILE A 25 39.33 -1.76 -1.55
N LEU A 26 39.97 -2.92 -1.41
CA LEU A 26 41.37 -2.99 -0.98
C LEU A 26 42.34 -2.55 -2.09
N TYR A 27 42.01 -2.87 -3.35
CA TYR A 27 42.76 -2.49 -4.55
C TYR A 27 41.92 -1.62 -5.50
N PRO A 28 41.68 -0.34 -5.15
CA PRO A 28 40.77 0.53 -5.90
C PRO A 28 41.30 0.94 -7.29
N SER A 29 42.63 0.82 -7.50
CA SER A 29 43.33 1.09 -8.76
C SER A 29 43.23 -0.04 -9.77
N ASP A 30 42.99 -1.27 -9.31
CA ASP A 30 43.12 -2.46 -10.15
C ASP A 30 41.84 -2.69 -10.96
N ASN A 31 42.00 -3.05 -12.23
CA ASN A 31 40.87 -3.39 -13.09
C ASN A 31 40.26 -4.75 -12.71
N ILE A 32 39.02 -5.03 -13.14
CA ILE A 32 38.32 -6.29 -12.81
C ILE A 32 39.16 -7.53 -13.20
N GLN A 33 39.85 -7.49 -14.34
CA GLN A 33 40.74 -8.57 -14.79
C GLN A 33 41.99 -8.75 -13.91
N GLU A 34 42.47 -7.68 -13.27
CA GLU A 34 43.62 -7.73 -12.36
C GLU A 34 43.18 -8.22 -10.98
N ILE A 35 41.97 -7.85 -10.55
CA ILE A 35 41.35 -8.35 -9.33
C ILE A 35 41.12 -9.85 -9.41
N THR A 36 40.66 -10.38 -10.55
CA THR A 36 40.47 -11.84 -10.74
C THR A 36 41.77 -12.64 -10.65
N LYS A 37 42.94 -12.00 -10.82
CA LYS A 37 44.27 -12.62 -10.62
C LYS A 37 44.68 -12.71 -9.15
N LYS A 38 43.85 -12.23 -8.22
CA LYS A 38 44.07 -12.29 -6.77
C LYS A 38 43.07 -13.22 -6.07
N PRO A 39 42.99 -14.52 -6.45
CA PRO A 39 41.95 -15.43 -5.95
C PRO A 39 42.02 -15.65 -4.43
N ILE A 40 43.24 -15.64 -3.86
CA ILE A 40 43.45 -15.79 -2.41
C ILE A 40 42.75 -14.67 -1.63
N GLN A 41 42.78 -13.44 -2.13
CA GLN A 41 42.17 -12.29 -1.45
C GLN A 41 40.65 -12.27 -1.60
N ILE A 42 40.15 -12.64 -2.78
CA ILE A 42 38.71 -12.80 -3.05
C ILE A 42 38.12 -13.84 -2.10
N ILE A 43 38.76 -15.01 -2.00
CA ILE A 43 38.27 -16.12 -1.17
C ILE A 43 38.35 -15.77 0.32
N THR A 44 39.48 -15.25 0.79
CA THR A 44 39.64 -14.92 2.23
C THR A 44 38.64 -13.86 2.68
N LEU A 45 38.40 -12.83 1.88
CA LEU A 45 37.48 -11.75 2.22
C LEU A 45 36.01 -12.17 2.10
N ALA A 46 35.67 -13.01 1.12
CA ALA A 46 34.35 -13.63 1.03
C ALA A 46 34.04 -14.54 2.23
N ILE A 47 35.00 -15.38 2.65
CA ILE A 47 34.86 -16.23 3.85
C ILE A 47 34.69 -15.37 5.11
N PHE A 48 35.54 -14.34 5.28
CA PHE A 48 35.46 -13.46 6.45
C PHE A 48 34.10 -12.75 6.54
N LEU A 49 33.64 -12.13 5.46
CA LEU A 49 32.38 -11.38 5.46
C LEU A 49 31.14 -12.29 5.58
N SER A 50 31.19 -13.49 5.00
CA SER A 50 30.12 -14.48 5.20
C SER A 50 30.07 -14.98 6.65
N LEU A 51 31.22 -15.23 7.31
CA LEU A 51 31.28 -15.55 8.74
C LEU A 51 30.69 -14.42 9.61
N VAL A 52 31.02 -13.17 9.31
CA VAL A 52 30.45 -12.00 9.99
C VAL A 52 28.92 -11.95 9.80
N ALA A 53 28.43 -12.22 8.59
CA ALA A 53 26.99 -12.27 8.32
C ALA A 53 26.29 -13.39 9.11
N ILE A 54 26.92 -14.57 9.26
CA ILE A 54 26.39 -15.68 10.08
C ILE A 54 26.29 -15.24 11.55
N LEU A 55 27.35 -14.64 12.10
CA LEU A 55 27.40 -14.18 13.49
C LEU A 55 26.34 -13.10 13.75
N LEU A 56 26.23 -12.11 12.86
CA LEU A 56 25.24 -11.04 12.95
C LEU A 56 23.81 -11.58 12.88
N THR A 57 23.54 -12.53 11.98
CA THR A 57 22.22 -13.15 11.85
C THR A 57 21.83 -13.87 13.12
N LYS A 58 22.77 -14.62 13.72
CA LYS A 58 22.55 -15.35 14.98
C LYS A 58 22.21 -14.41 16.14
N TYR A 59 22.84 -13.23 16.21
CA TYR A 59 22.67 -12.30 17.32
C TYR A 59 21.45 -11.37 17.19
N THR A 60 21.06 -11.01 15.97
CA THR A 60 20.08 -9.92 15.74
C THR A 60 18.66 -10.40 15.41
N ILE A 61 18.51 -11.33 14.45
CA ILE A 61 17.22 -11.61 13.77
C ILE A 61 16.80 -13.09 13.93
N GLY A 62 17.65 -13.91 14.55
CA GLY A 62 17.44 -15.34 14.75
C GLY A 62 18.02 -16.19 13.62
N ALA A 63 18.61 -17.33 13.98
CA ALA A 63 19.37 -18.20 13.09
C ALA A 63 18.47 -19.01 12.14
N SER A 64 17.99 -18.35 11.08
CA SER A 64 17.31 -18.99 9.94
C SER A 64 18.12 -18.78 8.66
N THR A 65 18.15 -19.80 7.78
CA THR A 65 18.81 -19.74 6.46
C THR A 65 18.29 -18.60 5.59
N ARG A 66 16.99 -18.29 5.70
CA ARG A 66 16.37 -17.16 5.00
C ARG A 66 16.89 -15.82 5.50
N ASN A 67 16.97 -15.65 6.82
CA ASN A 67 17.44 -14.40 7.43
C ASN A 67 18.92 -14.15 7.13
N TYR A 68 19.70 -15.24 7.07
CA TYR A 68 21.11 -15.18 6.68
C TYR A 68 21.29 -14.67 5.24
N ILE A 69 20.56 -15.22 4.27
CA ILE A 69 20.62 -14.74 2.88
C ILE A 69 20.27 -13.26 2.82
N ILE A 70 19.16 -12.84 3.45
CA ILE A 70 18.73 -11.44 3.42
C ILE A 70 19.82 -10.51 3.98
N LEU A 71 20.45 -10.88 5.10
CA LEU A 71 21.53 -10.08 5.68
C LEU A 71 22.76 -10.05 4.76
N LEU A 72 23.11 -11.19 4.16
CA LEU A 72 24.22 -11.30 3.22
C LEU A 72 23.98 -10.44 1.97
N SER A 73 22.76 -10.41 1.43
CA SER A 73 22.37 -9.52 0.33
C SER A 73 22.54 -8.04 0.70
N VAL A 74 22.12 -7.65 1.91
CA VAL A 74 22.26 -6.26 2.40
C VAL A 74 23.74 -5.87 2.51
N ILE A 75 24.58 -6.74 3.08
CA ILE A 75 26.02 -6.53 3.18
C ILE A 75 26.64 -6.42 1.76
N CYS A 76 26.23 -7.28 0.83
CA CYS A 76 26.68 -7.26 -0.56
C CYS A 76 26.38 -5.92 -1.25
N ILE A 77 25.16 -5.40 -1.05
CA ILE A 77 24.74 -4.10 -1.58
C ILE A 77 25.58 -2.96 -0.99
N ILE A 78 25.79 -2.95 0.32
CA ILE A 78 26.57 -1.92 1.02
C ILE A 78 28.02 -1.91 0.53
N ILE A 79 28.64 -3.08 0.44
CA ILE A 79 30.03 -3.21 -0.02
C ILE A 79 30.15 -2.76 -1.48
N SER A 80 29.23 -3.18 -2.35
CA SER A 80 29.22 -2.75 -3.76
C SER A 80 29.09 -1.23 -3.91
N LEU A 81 28.28 -0.59 -3.06
CA LEU A 81 28.17 0.87 -2.99
C LEU A 81 29.48 1.51 -2.52
N LEU A 82 30.11 0.99 -1.46
CA LEU A 82 31.38 1.49 -0.95
C LEU A 82 32.51 1.36 -1.98
N THR A 83 32.55 0.25 -2.73
CA THR A 83 33.48 0.05 -3.84
C THR A 83 33.33 1.14 -4.89
N ASN A 84 32.09 1.49 -5.25
CA ASN A 84 31.82 2.55 -6.22
C ASN A 84 32.24 3.94 -5.70
N VAL A 85 32.04 4.24 -4.41
CA VAL A 85 32.48 5.50 -3.81
C VAL A 85 34.01 5.59 -3.75
N LYS A 86 34.71 4.52 -3.35
CA LYS A 86 36.17 4.52 -3.22
C LYS A 86 36.87 4.60 -4.58
N HIS A 87 36.37 3.86 -5.57
CA HIS A 87 36.84 3.97 -6.95
C HIS A 87 36.65 5.39 -7.50
N SER A 88 35.58 6.09 -7.12
CA SER A 88 35.34 7.50 -7.49
C SER A 88 36.39 8.48 -7.00
N LYS A 89 37.07 8.23 -5.87
CA LYS A 89 38.09 9.14 -5.30
C LYS A 89 39.47 8.95 -5.94
N THR A 90 39.69 7.84 -6.64
CA THR A 90 41.02 7.43 -7.13
C THR A 90 41.27 7.86 -8.59
N ILE A 91 40.27 8.42 -9.26
CA ILE A 91 40.40 8.93 -10.64
C ILE A 91 40.84 10.40 -10.58
N ASN A 92 42.13 10.66 -10.78
CA ASN A 92 42.67 12.01 -10.95
C ASN A 92 42.21 12.62 -12.29
N PHE A 93 41.50 13.75 -12.26
CA PHE A 93 41.16 14.53 -13.46
C PHE A 93 41.63 16.00 -13.33
N SER A 94 42.71 16.31 -14.05
CA SER A 94 43.17 17.57 -14.70
C SER A 94 43.02 18.95 -14.01
N GLU A 95 44.14 19.69 -13.96
CA GLU A 95 44.42 20.97 -13.27
C GLU A 95 43.79 22.26 -13.87
N ASN A 96 42.71 22.20 -14.66
CA ASN A 96 42.20 23.40 -15.33
C ASN A 96 41.03 24.09 -14.57
N LYS A 97 41.31 25.24 -13.94
CA LYS A 97 40.36 26.03 -13.11
C LYS A 97 39.08 26.49 -13.84
N ILE A 98 39.15 26.69 -15.16
CA ILE A 98 37.98 27.12 -15.97
C ILE A 98 37.04 25.94 -16.21
N VAL A 99 37.61 24.75 -16.43
CA VAL A 99 36.88 23.49 -16.58
C VAL A 99 36.15 23.15 -15.28
N GLN A 100 36.78 23.40 -14.12
CA GLN A 100 36.21 23.20 -12.78
C GLN A 100 34.91 24.01 -12.53
N LYS A 101 34.81 25.24 -13.07
CA LYS A 101 33.63 26.12 -12.91
C LYS A 101 32.41 25.64 -13.70
N TYR A 102 32.62 24.90 -14.79
CA TYR A 102 31.56 24.23 -15.54
C TYR A 102 31.36 22.74 -15.13
N PHE A 103 32.36 22.14 -14.46
CA PHE A 103 32.35 20.74 -13.98
C PHE A 103 31.39 20.46 -12.83
N SER A 104 30.96 21.49 -12.06
CA SER A 104 30.32 21.26 -10.76
C SER A 104 28.80 21.45 -10.70
N ARG A 105 28.17 22.10 -11.68
CA ARG A 105 26.76 22.54 -11.55
C ARG A 105 25.73 21.58 -12.18
N GLY A 106 25.59 21.50 -13.51
CA GLY A 106 24.38 20.90 -14.11
C GLY A 106 24.18 19.37 -13.96
N THR A 107 25.23 18.56 -14.08
CA THR A 107 25.06 17.10 -14.18
C THR A 107 25.00 16.36 -12.85
N HIS A 108 25.53 16.98 -11.80
CA HIS A 108 25.51 16.42 -10.44
C HIS A 108 24.27 16.90 -9.70
N GLU A 109 23.92 18.18 -9.81
CA GLU A 109 22.77 18.77 -9.12
C GLU A 109 21.44 18.14 -9.55
N SER A 110 21.23 17.90 -10.85
CA SER A 110 20.02 17.24 -11.36
C SER A 110 19.86 15.80 -10.84
N VAL A 111 20.95 15.03 -10.76
CA VAL A 111 20.92 13.65 -10.23
C VAL A 111 20.69 13.65 -8.73
N TYR A 112 21.33 14.55 -7.97
CA TYR A 112 21.08 14.70 -6.54
C TYR A 112 19.65 15.14 -6.26
N ALA A 113 19.09 16.04 -7.08
CA ALA A 113 17.69 16.45 -6.99
C ALA A 113 16.74 15.27 -7.25
N ILE A 114 17.00 14.43 -8.27
CA ILE A 114 16.21 13.22 -8.52
C ILE A 114 16.34 12.22 -7.36
N ALA A 115 17.54 12.03 -6.81
CA ALA A 115 17.75 11.15 -5.66
C ALA A 115 17.03 11.66 -4.40
N ALA A 116 17.09 12.96 -4.12
CA ALA A 116 16.35 13.60 -3.04
C ALA A 116 14.84 13.46 -3.26
N TYR A 117 14.36 13.65 -4.49
CA TYR A 117 12.96 13.47 -4.87
C TYR A 117 12.50 12.02 -4.67
N CYS A 118 13.32 11.01 -4.98
CA CYS A 118 13.04 9.61 -4.62
C CYS A 118 12.85 9.43 -3.12
N LEU A 119 13.71 10.01 -2.28
CA LEU A 119 13.59 9.90 -0.83
C LEU A 119 12.33 10.58 -0.30
N ILE A 120 12.02 11.78 -0.81
CA ILE A 120 10.80 12.53 -0.46
C ILE A 120 9.56 11.71 -0.83
N SER A 121 9.51 11.17 -2.05
CA SER A 121 8.39 10.33 -2.50
C SER A 121 8.29 9.03 -1.69
N PHE A 122 9.41 8.41 -1.31
CA PHE A 122 9.40 7.23 -0.45
C PHE A 122 8.82 7.51 0.94
N VAL A 123 9.23 8.62 1.56
CA VAL A 123 8.68 9.06 2.85
C VAL A 123 7.19 9.39 2.71
N GLY A 124 6.80 10.12 1.66
CA GLY A 124 5.41 10.46 1.39
C GLY A 124 4.48 9.25 1.21
N ILE A 125 4.97 8.15 0.62
CA ILE A 125 4.19 6.92 0.45
C ILE A 125 4.02 6.14 1.77
N ASN A 126 4.96 6.26 2.72
CA ASN A 126 4.99 5.37 3.90
C ASN A 126 4.56 6.05 5.21
N VAL A 127 4.80 7.35 5.37
CA VAL A 127 4.62 8.06 6.65
C VAL A 127 3.26 8.77 6.70
N PRO A 128 2.38 8.44 7.66
CA PRO A 128 1.17 9.23 7.93
C PRO A 128 1.53 10.67 8.33
N PRO A 129 0.73 11.69 7.96
CA PRO A 129 -0.59 11.61 7.31
C PRO A 129 -0.53 11.40 5.79
N PHE A 130 0.65 11.55 5.16
CA PHE A 130 0.82 11.52 3.70
C PHE A 130 0.47 10.18 3.04
N SER A 131 0.62 9.07 3.78
CA SER A 131 0.29 7.72 3.30
C SER A 131 -1.18 7.35 3.41
N VAL A 132 -1.94 8.01 4.30
CA VAL A 132 -3.37 7.75 4.56
C VAL A 132 -4.25 8.48 3.54
N ILE A 133 -3.75 9.64 3.09
CA ILE A 133 -4.36 10.48 2.08
C ILE A 133 -3.82 10.03 0.71
N PRO A 134 -4.59 9.93 -0.39
CA PRO A 134 -4.09 9.70 -1.76
C PRO A 134 -3.11 10.79 -2.27
N LEU A 135 -2.56 11.62 -1.39
CA LEU A 135 -1.48 12.58 -1.63
C LEU A 135 -0.28 11.97 -2.32
N TRP A 136 0.08 10.74 -1.95
CA TRP A 136 1.24 10.05 -2.48
C TRP A 136 1.17 9.87 -4.00
N PHE A 137 -0.02 9.83 -4.61
CA PHE A 137 -0.16 9.76 -6.07
C PHE A 137 0.47 10.96 -6.77
N GLY A 138 0.30 12.18 -6.23
CA GLY A 138 0.85 13.41 -6.82
C GLY A 138 2.38 13.37 -6.91
N LEU A 139 3.04 12.96 -5.82
CA LEU A 139 4.50 12.79 -5.76
C LEU A 139 5.04 11.75 -6.75
N CYS A 140 4.20 10.81 -7.18
CA CYS A 140 4.60 9.70 -8.02
C CYS A 140 4.43 9.96 -9.52
N VAL A 141 3.65 10.99 -9.90
CA VAL A 141 3.41 11.35 -11.31
C VAL A 141 4.72 11.46 -12.12
N PRO A 142 5.78 12.14 -11.64
CA PRO A 142 7.02 12.23 -12.42
C PRO A 142 7.72 10.89 -12.65
N PHE A 143 7.55 9.93 -11.74
CA PHE A 143 8.09 8.58 -11.89
C PHE A 143 7.31 7.73 -12.89
N PHE A 144 6.03 8.03 -13.11
CA PHE A 144 5.24 7.32 -14.11
C PHE A 144 5.54 7.81 -15.51
N PHE A 145 5.68 9.13 -15.68
CA PHE A 145 5.73 9.72 -17.01
C PHE A 145 7.13 10.05 -17.52
N PHE A 146 8.15 10.20 -16.68
CA PHE A 146 9.39 10.80 -17.17
C PHE A 146 10.68 10.31 -16.51
N ILE A 147 10.81 10.38 -15.19
CA ILE A 147 12.11 10.23 -14.49
C ILE A 147 12.84 8.92 -14.82
N PRO A 148 12.24 7.73 -14.67
CA PRO A 148 12.97 6.48 -14.93
C PRO A 148 13.31 6.31 -16.40
N GLY A 149 12.41 6.70 -17.31
CA GLY A 149 12.68 6.65 -18.75
C GLY A 149 13.78 7.62 -19.18
N TYR A 150 13.81 8.83 -18.60
CA TYR A 150 14.88 9.81 -18.78
C TYR A 150 16.24 9.24 -18.32
N LEU A 151 16.30 8.63 -17.13
CA LEU A 151 17.53 8.01 -16.64
C LEU A 151 17.97 6.83 -17.52
N LEU A 152 17.02 6.03 -18.02
CA LEU A 152 17.30 4.92 -18.93
C LEU A 152 17.86 5.40 -20.28
N ILE A 153 17.21 6.35 -20.97
CA ILE A 153 17.71 6.81 -22.27
C ILE A 153 19.07 7.51 -22.14
N ASN A 154 19.28 8.30 -21.08
CA ASN A 154 20.59 8.89 -20.83
C ASN A 154 21.64 7.86 -20.40
N SER A 155 21.22 6.73 -19.85
CA SER A 155 22.12 5.60 -19.60
C SER A 155 22.41 4.82 -20.87
N ILE A 156 21.51 4.75 -21.85
CA ILE A 156 21.74 4.02 -23.12
C ILE A 156 22.52 4.88 -24.10
N ILE A 157 22.06 6.10 -24.36
CA ILE A 157 22.64 7.10 -25.27
C ILE A 157 22.98 8.35 -24.47
N PRO A 158 24.14 8.38 -23.80
CA PRO A 158 24.55 9.50 -22.94
C PRO A 158 25.09 10.73 -23.71
N LYS A 159 25.42 10.60 -25.00
CA LYS A 159 25.99 11.70 -25.78
C LYS A 159 24.92 12.65 -26.30
N LYS A 160 25.26 13.94 -26.40
CA LYS A 160 24.33 14.99 -26.82
C LYS A 160 24.09 15.03 -28.34
N ASP A 161 25.06 14.57 -29.13
CA ASP A 161 25.04 14.67 -30.60
C ASP A 161 24.38 13.45 -31.28
N GLU A 162 23.93 12.46 -30.51
CA GLU A 162 23.37 11.22 -31.04
C GLU A 162 21.84 11.27 -31.22
N ILE A 163 21.12 12.08 -30.42
CA ILE A 163 19.66 12.21 -30.47
C ILE A 163 19.29 13.67 -30.17
N GLU A 164 18.35 14.22 -30.94
CA GLU A 164 17.84 15.57 -30.71
C GLU A 164 16.99 15.67 -29.42
N LEU A 165 16.82 16.88 -28.90
CA LEU A 165 16.07 17.11 -27.66
C LEU A 165 14.62 16.59 -27.70
N PRO A 166 13.80 16.86 -28.74
CA PRO A 166 12.40 16.40 -28.78
C PRO A 166 12.28 14.88 -28.82
N GLU A 167 13.15 14.22 -29.60
CA GLU A 167 13.20 12.76 -29.70
C GLU A 167 13.57 12.15 -28.36
N ARG A 168 14.58 12.69 -27.67
CA ARG A 168 15.00 12.21 -26.35
C ARG A 168 13.89 12.35 -25.32
N LEU A 169 13.13 13.45 -25.36
CA LEU A 169 11.96 13.65 -24.49
C LEU A 169 10.86 12.63 -24.77
N GLY A 170 10.49 12.44 -26.04
CA GLY A 170 9.48 11.45 -26.43
C GLY A 170 9.87 10.04 -25.98
N ILE A 171 11.10 9.62 -26.27
CA ILE A 171 11.62 8.31 -25.86
C ILE A 171 11.62 8.15 -24.35
N SER A 172 11.97 9.21 -23.59
CA SER A 172 11.94 9.17 -22.12
C SER A 172 10.53 8.86 -21.59
N VAL A 173 9.49 9.46 -22.18
CA VAL A 173 8.11 9.22 -21.76
C VAL A 173 7.69 7.79 -22.07
N PHE A 174 7.92 7.33 -23.31
CA PHE A 174 7.59 5.96 -23.71
C PHE A 174 8.30 4.93 -22.83
N LEU A 175 9.60 5.12 -22.57
CA LEU A 175 10.39 4.16 -21.80
C LEU A 175 9.95 4.11 -20.32
N SER A 176 9.48 5.24 -19.78
CA SER A 176 8.89 5.31 -18.44
C SER A 176 7.58 4.51 -18.37
N LEU A 177 6.69 4.69 -19.35
CA LEU A 177 5.42 3.97 -19.42
C LEU A 177 5.63 2.47 -19.63
N ILE A 178 6.56 2.07 -20.51
CA ILE A 178 6.91 0.66 -20.72
C ILE A 178 7.41 0.03 -19.42
N LEU A 179 8.33 0.70 -18.71
CA LEU A 179 8.85 0.19 -17.44
C LEU A 179 7.73 0.01 -16.42
N MET A 180 6.83 0.99 -16.31
CA MET A 180 5.67 0.93 -15.43
C MET A 180 4.74 -0.23 -15.78
N SER A 181 4.42 -0.43 -17.06
CA SER A 181 3.58 -1.53 -17.53
C SER A 181 4.20 -2.89 -17.24
N ILE A 182 5.51 -3.07 -17.46
CA ILE A 182 6.22 -4.31 -17.16
C ILE A 182 6.17 -4.62 -15.67
N VAL A 183 6.47 -3.64 -14.81
CA VAL A 183 6.45 -3.83 -13.35
C VAL A 183 5.02 -4.10 -12.85
N GLY A 184 4.04 -3.34 -13.36
CA GLY A 184 2.63 -3.53 -13.03
C GLY A 184 2.14 -4.92 -13.42
N PHE A 185 2.41 -5.35 -14.65
CA PHE A 185 2.07 -6.68 -15.14
C PHE A 185 2.74 -7.77 -14.30
N ALA A 186 4.06 -7.70 -14.08
CA ALA A 186 4.78 -8.65 -13.26
C ALA A 186 4.19 -8.78 -11.84
N TYR A 187 3.80 -7.66 -11.23
CA TYR A 187 3.14 -7.67 -9.93
C TYR A 187 1.77 -8.37 -9.95
N THR A 188 0.95 -8.09 -10.97
CA THR A 188 -0.38 -8.72 -11.12
C THR A 188 -0.33 -10.23 -11.33
N GLN A 189 0.77 -10.77 -11.87
CA GLN A 189 0.96 -12.21 -12.00
C GLN A 189 1.27 -12.87 -10.64
N ILE A 190 1.98 -12.17 -9.74
CA ILE A 190 2.39 -12.70 -8.43
C ILE A 190 1.24 -12.59 -7.41
N LYS A 191 0.51 -11.49 -7.43
CA LYS A 191 -0.64 -11.23 -6.55
C LYS A 191 -1.84 -10.99 -7.45
N HIS A 192 -2.91 -11.77 -7.30
CA HIS A 192 -4.17 -11.61 -8.03
C HIS A 192 -4.86 -10.28 -7.70
N GLY A 193 -4.33 -9.16 -8.22
CA GLY A 193 -4.80 -7.80 -8.00
C GLY A 193 -3.69 -6.76 -8.23
N LEU A 194 -4.06 -5.61 -8.81
CA LEU A 194 -3.15 -4.49 -9.01
C LEU A 194 -3.15 -3.58 -7.78
N ASN A 195 -2.00 -3.42 -7.14
CA ASN A 195 -1.81 -2.45 -6.07
C ASN A 195 -0.82 -1.37 -6.53
N MET A 196 -1.37 -0.22 -6.92
CA MET A 196 -0.58 0.90 -7.44
C MET A 196 0.47 1.39 -6.43
N ARG A 197 0.21 1.31 -5.13
CA ARG A 197 1.18 1.71 -4.10
C ARG A 197 2.43 0.84 -4.16
N ILE A 198 2.26 -0.47 -4.29
CA ILE A 198 3.38 -1.42 -4.33
C ILE A 198 4.14 -1.31 -5.65
N VAL A 199 3.43 -1.24 -6.78
CA VAL A 199 4.03 -1.04 -8.11
C VAL A 199 4.91 0.22 -8.13
N THR A 200 4.40 1.30 -7.56
CA THR A 200 5.13 2.58 -7.48
C THR A 200 6.36 2.50 -6.59
N LEU A 201 6.27 1.82 -5.45
CA LEU A 201 7.44 1.59 -4.59
C LEU A 201 8.52 0.80 -5.34
N ILE A 202 8.15 -0.25 -6.08
CA ILE A 202 9.11 -1.03 -6.88
C ILE A 202 9.81 -0.14 -7.91
N ILE A 203 9.06 0.72 -8.62
CA ILE A 203 9.62 1.66 -9.60
C ILE A 203 10.57 2.66 -8.94
N LEU A 204 10.23 3.16 -7.74
CA LEU A 204 11.08 4.07 -6.98
C LEU A 204 12.38 3.37 -6.53
N PHE A 205 12.29 2.13 -6.06
CA PHE A 205 13.46 1.29 -5.73
C PHE A 205 14.35 1.05 -6.95
N ILE A 206 13.77 0.67 -8.10
CA ILE A 206 14.52 0.49 -9.35
C ILE A 206 15.19 1.82 -9.75
N THR A 207 14.48 2.93 -9.64
CA THR A 207 15.02 4.24 -9.99
C THR A 207 16.20 4.62 -9.10
N PHE A 208 16.05 4.47 -7.79
CA PHE A 208 17.07 4.88 -6.82
C PHE A 208 18.30 3.95 -6.80
N PHE A 209 18.10 2.64 -6.79
CA PHE A 209 19.18 1.66 -6.62
C PHE A 209 19.78 1.17 -7.93
N ILE A 210 19.06 1.26 -9.06
CA ILE A 210 19.53 0.75 -10.36
C ILE A 210 19.80 1.90 -11.33
N LEU A 211 18.79 2.72 -11.64
CA LEU A 211 18.89 3.71 -12.73
C LEU A 211 19.83 4.88 -12.41
N ILE A 212 19.76 5.42 -11.19
CA ILE A 212 20.66 6.51 -10.77
C ILE A 212 22.13 6.05 -10.81
N PRO A 213 22.52 4.92 -10.19
CA PRO A 213 23.89 4.41 -10.29
C PRO A 213 24.30 4.09 -11.72
N LEU A 214 23.43 3.48 -12.53
CA LEU A 214 23.72 3.15 -13.93
C LEU A 214 24.04 4.40 -14.74
N TYR A 215 23.24 5.46 -14.58
CA TYR A 215 23.47 6.75 -15.22
C TYR A 215 24.80 7.37 -14.80
N LEU A 216 25.10 7.37 -13.50
CA LEU A 216 26.35 7.90 -12.97
C LEU A 216 27.57 7.13 -13.52
N ILE A 217 27.51 5.80 -13.59
CA ILE A 217 28.60 4.96 -14.12
C ILE A 217 28.83 5.24 -15.60
N LYS A 218 27.77 5.18 -16.42
CA LYS A 218 27.89 5.36 -17.87
C LYS A 218 28.35 6.78 -18.19
N SER A 219 27.81 7.76 -17.48
CA SER A 219 28.11 9.14 -17.79
C SER A 219 29.50 9.61 -17.33
N ARG A 220 30.17 8.87 -16.43
CA ARG A 220 31.57 9.14 -16.07
C ARG A 220 32.57 8.71 -17.14
N LYS A 221 32.18 7.82 -18.07
CA LYS A 221 33.04 7.34 -19.16
C LYS A 221 33.14 8.33 -20.33
N ILE A 222 32.41 9.44 -20.27
CA ILE A 222 32.22 10.36 -21.39
C ILE A 222 32.70 11.74 -20.96
N PRO A 223 33.54 12.40 -21.76
CA PRO A 223 33.99 13.74 -21.45
C PRO A 223 32.80 14.70 -21.47
N LEU A 224 32.77 15.65 -20.53
CA LEU A 224 31.59 16.48 -20.27
C LEU A 224 31.12 17.30 -21.47
N ASN A 225 32.02 17.68 -22.37
CA ASN A 225 31.71 18.41 -23.59
C ASN A 225 30.80 17.62 -24.56
N LEU A 226 30.80 16.30 -24.47
CA LEU A 226 29.98 15.40 -25.28
C LEU A 226 28.73 14.89 -24.55
N ARG A 227 28.63 15.11 -23.23
CA ARG A 227 27.50 14.64 -22.41
C ARG A 227 26.25 15.47 -22.72
N PHE A 228 25.11 14.79 -22.78
CA PHE A 228 23.81 15.47 -22.85
C PHE A 228 23.54 16.24 -21.55
N ASN A 229 23.58 17.57 -21.66
CA ASN A 229 23.12 18.49 -20.62
C ASN A 229 22.38 19.65 -21.28
N HIS A 230 21.08 19.78 -21.01
CA HIS A 230 20.26 20.83 -21.61
C HIS A 230 19.42 21.54 -20.54
N PRO A 231 19.47 22.89 -20.45
CA PRO A 231 18.83 23.64 -19.37
C PRO A 231 17.29 23.52 -19.38
N LEU A 232 16.68 23.23 -20.54
CA LEU A 232 15.23 22.97 -20.62
C LEU A 232 14.81 21.72 -19.84
N ILE A 233 15.70 20.72 -19.72
CA ILE A 233 15.41 19.50 -18.96
C ILE A 233 15.42 19.78 -17.46
N GLU A 234 16.39 20.56 -16.99
CA GLU A 234 16.45 21.00 -15.59
C GLU A 234 15.18 21.78 -15.22
N LYS A 235 14.76 22.72 -16.09
CA LYS A 235 13.50 23.46 -15.93
C LYS A 235 12.27 22.55 -15.94
N LEU A 236 12.23 21.55 -16.82
CA LEU A 236 11.14 20.59 -16.90
C LEU A 236 11.04 19.74 -15.63
N LEU A 237 12.16 19.21 -15.13
CA LEU A 237 12.21 18.44 -13.88
C LEU A 237 11.74 19.26 -12.68
N ILE A 238 12.18 20.52 -12.59
CA ILE A 238 11.72 21.46 -11.55
C ILE A 238 10.22 21.72 -11.68
N LEU A 239 9.73 22.00 -12.90
CA LEU A 239 8.30 22.23 -13.15
C LEU A 239 7.45 21.02 -12.73
N MET A 240 7.88 19.80 -13.08
CA MET A 240 7.18 18.58 -12.70
C MET A 240 7.15 18.36 -11.18
N ALA A 241 8.24 18.71 -10.48
CA ALA A 241 8.29 18.65 -9.02
C ALA A 241 7.40 19.72 -8.35
N ILE A 242 7.28 20.91 -8.94
CA ILE A 242 6.35 21.95 -8.46
C ILE A 242 4.91 21.49 -8.68
N ILE A 243 4.59 20.97 -9.86
CA ILE A 243 3.25 20.46 -10.17
C ILE A 243 2.88 19.31 -9.23
N SER A 244 3.78 18.37 -8.96
CA SER A 244 3.51 17.27 -8.03
C SER A 244 3.25 17.77 -6.61
N LEU A 245 3.99 18.79 -6.16
CA LEU A 245 3.76 19.43 -4.86
C LEU A 245 2.40 20.16 -4.81
N ILE A 246 2.00 20.84 -5.89
CA ILE A 246 0.67 21.48 -5.97
C ILE A 246 -0.43 20.43 -5.93
N LEU A 247 -0.33 19.33 -6.68
CA LEU A 247 -1.31 18.23 -6.63
C LEU A 247 -1.44 17.65 -5.21
N VAL A 248 -0.31 17.53 -4.51
CA VAL A 248 -0.27 17.11 -3.10
C VAL A 248 -1.03 18.10 -2.22
N ILE A 249 -0.80 19.40 -2.35
CA ILE A 249 -1.49 20.41 -1.53
C ILE A 249 -3.00 20.39 -1.83
N MET A 250 -3.39 20.35 -3.11
CA MET A 250 -4.80 20.35 -3.53
C MET A 250 -5.55 19.09 -3.05
N SER A 251 -4.92 17.92 -3.13
CA SER A 251 -5.49 16.67 -2.61
C SER A 251 -5.66 16.72 -1.09
N GLY A 252 -4.72 17.36 -0.38
CA GLY A 252 -4.81 17.56 1.07
C GLY A 252 -5.96 18.50 1.46
N ILE A 253 -6.17 19.57 0.70
CA ILE A 253 -7.32 20.48 0.89
C ILE A 253 -8.62 19.73 0.63
N TYR A 254 -8.74 19.03 -0.51
CA TYR A 254 -9.95 18.29 -0.89
C TYR A 254 -10.41 17.31 0.18
N ILE A 255 -9.46 16.56 0.76
CA ILE A 255 -9.79 15.54 1.76
C ILE A 255 -10.15 16.16 3.10
N ASN A 256 -9.47 17.24 3.50
CA ASN A 256 -9.87 17.97 4.70
C ASN A 256 -11.24 18.63 4.53
N THR A 257 -11.56 19.20 3.37
CA THR A 257 -12.89 19.77 3.13
C THR A 257 -13.97 18.70 3.13
N GLN A 258 -13.71 17.50 2.58
CA GLN A 258 -14.65 16.39 2.61
C GLN A 258 -14.83 15.82 4.02
N SER A 259 -13.74 15.63 4.77
CA SER A 259 -13.81 15.11 6.14
C SER A 259 -14.47 16.10 7.11
N LEU A 260 -14.40 17.40 6.83
CA LEU A 260 -15.10 18.45 7.58
C LEU A 260 -16.60 18.53 7.22
N THR A 261 -17.00 18.17 6.01
CA THR A 261 -18.41 18.22 5.57
C THR A 261 -19.17 16.91 5.79
N THR A 262 -18.48 15.78 5.88
CA THR A 262 -19.09 14.47 6.15
C THR A 262 -18.71 13.98 7.55
N THR A 263 -19.38 14.47 8.59
CA THR A 263 -19.48 13.69 9.83
C THR A 263 -20.15 12.36 9.45
N PRO A 264 -19.57 11.19 9.73
CA PRO A 264 -20.23 9.92 9.43
C PRO A 264 -21.59 9.92 10.14
N GLY A 265 -22.64 9.79 9.33
CA GLY A 265 -23.99 9.82 9.85
C GLY A 265 -24.20 8.73 10.89
N ASN A 266 -24.78 9.09 12.03
CA ASN A 266 -25.15 8.12 13.05
C ASN A 266 -26.64 8.21 13.35
N THR A 267 -27.45 7.81 12.37
CA THR A 267 -28.91 7.69 12.52
C THR A 267 -29.24 6.87 13.77
N THR A 268 -30.01 7.40 14.71
CA THR A 268 -30.38 6.63 15.91
C THR A 268 -31.60 5.77 15.62
N PHE A 269 -31.55 4.51 16.05
CA PHE A 269 -32.58 3.49 15.81
C PHE A 269 -32.76 2.67 17.09
N HIS A 270 -33.87 2.94 17.79
CA HIS A 270 -34.20 2.33 19.08
C HIS A 270 -35.65 1.83 19.10
N ILE A 271 -35.88 0.80 19.90
CA ILE A 271 -37.20 0.23 20.14
C ILE A 271 -37.54 0.52 21.61
N GLU A 272 -38.67 1.18 21.83
CA GLU A 272 -39.21 1.57 23.12
C GLU A 272 -40.56 0.84 23.35
N GLY A 273 -40.97 0.66 24.60
CA GLY A 273 -42.29 0.10 24.94
C GLY A 273 -42.31 -1.38 25.34
N ILE A 274 -41.15 -2.01 25.54
CA ILE A 274 -41.10 -3.37 26.10
C ILE A 274 -41.28 -3.27 27.62
N THR A 275 -42.43 -3.73 28.12
CA THR A 275 -42.77 -3.71 29.55
C THR A 275 -42.53 -5.06 30.25
N ALA A 276 -42.33 -6.14 29.48
CA ALA A 276 -42.09 -7.48 30.00
C ALA A 276 -40.71 -7.61 30.65
N SER A 277 -40.59 -8.45 31.68
CA SER A 277 -39.31 -8.78 32.32
C SER A 277 -38.48 -9.71 31.44
N ASN A 278 -37.19 -9.45 31.35
CA ASN A 278 -36.24 -10.34 30.69
C ASN A 278 -35.92 -11.53 31.60
N ASN A 279 -36.07 -12.75 31.10
CA ASN A 279 -35.69 -13.95 31.84
C ASN A 279 -34.16 -14.15 31.83
N SER A 280 -33.65 -15.06 32.68
CA SER A 280 -32.23 -15.44 32.71
C SER A 280 -31.67 -15.86 31.34
N ASP A 281 -32.56 -16.30 30.45
CA ASP A 281 -32.24 -16.87 29.15
C ASP A 281 -32.24 -15.83 28.02
N GLY A 282 -32.51 -14.55 28.33
CA GLY A 282 -32.49 -13.45 27.36
C GLY A 282 -33.78 -13.25 26.54
N TYR A 283 -34.83 -14.01 26.86
CA TYR A 283 -36.15 -13.93 26.23
C TYR A 283 -37.13 -13.15 27.11
N TYR A 284 -37.98 -12.33 26.47
CA TYR A 284 -39.12 -11.69 27.11
C TYR A 284 -40.32 -12.64 27.10
N SER A 285 -40.94 -12.85 28.27
CA SER A 285 -42.15 -13.65 28.42
C SER A 285 -43.41 -12.82 28.11
N PHE A 286 -44.30 -13.37 27.30
CA PHE A 286 -45.62 -12.79 27.00
C PHE A 286 -46.70 -13.88 27.03
N ASP A 287 -47.96 -13.47 27.22
CA ASP A 287 -49.10 -14.38 27.20
C ASP A 287 -49.56 -14.67 25.75
N ASN A 288 -50.15 -15.85 25.55
CA ASN A 288 -50.69 -16.22 24.23
C ASN A 288 -51.83 -15.26 23.81
N GLY A 289 -51.67 -14.64 22.64
CA GLY A 289 -52.65 -13.68 22.09
C GLY A 289 -52.48 -12.25 22.61
N GLU A 290 -51.47 -11.98 23.44
CA GLU A 290 -51.19 -10.63 23.95
C GLU A 290 -50.83 -9.67 22.80
N GLN A 291 -51.47 -8.50 22.77
CA GLN A 291 -51.15 -7.44 21.81
C GLN A 291 -50.14 -6.48 22.43
N VAL A 292 -48.93 -6.46 21.88
CA VAL A 292 -47.85 -5.61 22.36
C VAL A 292 -47.66 -4.45 21.41
N GLN A 293 -47.79 -3.23 21.94
CA GLN A 293 -47.53 -1.99 21.21
C GLN A 293 -46.10 -1.52 21.46
N LEU A 294 -45.27 -1.59 20.42
CA LEU A 294 -43.89 -1.10 20.45
C LEU A 294 -43.80 0.25 19.73
N ASN A 295 -42.91 1.12 20.20
CA ASN A 295 -42.62 2.40 19.56
C ASN A 295 -41.18 2.39 19.05
N MET A 296 -41.02 2.46 17.74
CA MET A 296 -39.72 2.56 17.10
C MET A 296 -39.34 4.03 16.93
N SER A 297 -38.26 4.47 17.56
CA SER A 297 -37.71 5.81 17.39
C SER A 297 -36.59 5.82 16.36
N LEU A 298 -36.79 6.57 15.28
CA LEU A 298 -35.84 6.77 14.19
C LEU A 298 -35.48 8.25 14.09
N THR A 299 -34.20 8.59 14.12
CA THR A 299 -33.73 9.98 13.90
C THR A 299 -32.64 9.99 12.86
N ASN A 300 -32.88 10.69 11.75
CA ASN A 300 -31.89 10.84 10.69
C ASN A 300 -30.76 11.76 11.18
N LYS A 301 -29.51 11.29 11.11
CA LYS A 301 -28.32 12.10 11.38
C LYS A 301 -27.28 11.93 10.27
N GLU A 302 -27.72 11.71 9.03
CA GLU A 302 -26.87 11.40 7.87
C GLU A 302 -26.37 12.64 7.12
N ASN A 303 -26.69 13.85 7.58
CA ASN A 303 -26.38 15.11 6.90
C ASN A 303 -27.02 15.25 5.50
N GLU A 304 -27.97 14.37 5.17
CA GLU A 304 -28.71 14.31 3.92
C GLU A 304 -30.14 13.82 4.18
N ASP A 305 -31.07 14.10 3.26
CA ASP A 305 -32.42 13.56 3.30
C ASP A 305 -32.39 12.10 2.82
N VAL A 306 -32.92 11.18 3.61
CA VAL A 306 -32.80 9.74 3.36
C VAL A 306 -34.18 9.07 3.37
N ASN A 307 -34.43 8.22 2.38
CA ASN A 307 -35.54 7.28 2.38
C ASN A 307 -35.12 5.98 3.06
N TYR A 308 -35.66 5.75 4.25
CA TYR A 308 -35.48 4.50 4.98
C TYR A 308 -36.60 3.53 4.65
N LYS A 309 -36.24 2.25 4.59
CA LYS A 309 -37.20 1.15 4.56
C LYS A 309 -37.00 0.29 5.80
N ILE A 310 -38.06 0.01 6.53
CA ILE A 310 -38.05 -0.78 7.76
C ILE A 310 -38.84 -2.05 7.47
N ILE A 311 -38.21 -3.20 7.69
CA ILE A 311 -38.88 -4.51 7.60
C ILE A 311 -38.85 -5.14 8.98
N VAL A 312 -40.03 -5.54 9.46
CA VAL A 312 -40.19 -6.27 10.72
C VAL A 312 -40.55 -7.71 10.38
N GLU A 313 -39.74 -8.65 10.85
CA GLU A 313 -39.94 -10.07 10.58
C GLU A 313 -40.01 -10.83 11.91
N SER A 314 -40.94 -11.78 12.02
CA SER A 314 -41.03 -12.71 13.14
C SER A 314 -40.57 -14.08 12.67
N LYS A 315 -39.44 -14.55 13.21
CA LYS A 315 -38.86 -15.85 12.88
C LYS A 315 -39.05 -16.84 14.02
N ASN A 316 -39.57 -18.01 13.67
CA ASN A 316 -39.61 -19.21 14.51
C ASN A 316 -38.71 -20.30 13.88
N GLU A 317 -38.56 -21.46 14.53
CA GLU A 317 -37.68 -22.54 14.05
C GLU A 317 -38.02 -23.05 12.64
N SER A 318 -39.27 -22.88 12.18
CA SER A 318 -39.75 -23.40 10.89
C SER A 318 -40.33 -22.36 9.94
N THR A 319 -40.59 -21.12 10.38
CA THR A 319 -41.27 -20.11 9.58
C THR A 319 -40.71 -18.70 9.82
N THR A 320 -40.63 -17.91 8.75
CA THR A 320 -40.37 -16.46 8.82
C THR A 320 -41.58 -15.75 8.27
N ASN A 321 -42.22 -14.92 9.08
CA ASN A 321 -43.38 -14.12 8.67
C ASN A 321 -43.01 -12.64 8.69
N GLU A 322 -43.23 -11.93 7.58
CA GLU A 322 -43.14 -10.47 7.53
C GLU A 322 -44.33 -9.89 8.31
N VAL A 323 -44.03 -9.12 9.36
CA VAL A 323 -45.01 -8.50 10.26
C VAL A 323 -45.40 -7.13 9.72
N ASP A 324 -44.42 -6.33 9.28
CA ASP A 324 -44.67 -4.98 8.75
C ASP A 324 -43.56 -4.51 7.79
N ASN A 325 -43.92 -3.61 6.88
CA ASN A 325 -43.05 -3.03 5.86
C ASN A 325 -43.33 -1.53 5.67
N ILE A 326 -42.44 -0.71 6.19
CA ILE A 326 -42.66 0.73 6.32
C ILE A 326 -41.58 1.48 5.55
N SER A 327 -41.99 2.41 4.69
CA SER A 327 -41.07 3.31 3.98
C SER A 327 -41.26 4.74 4.47
N GLN A 328 -40.19 5.36 4.98
CA GLN A 328 -40.24 6.69 5.56
C GLN A 328 -39.10 7.55 5.02
N SER A 329 -39.46 8.74 4.51
CA SER A 329 -38.51 9.80 4.18
C SER A 329 -38.29 10.68 5.40
N LEU A 330 -37.03 10.94 5.75
CA LEU A 330 -36.66 11.83 6.85
C LEU A 330 -35.60 12.84 6.41
N LYS A 331 -35.81 14.10 6.78
CA LYS A 331 -34.78 15.15 6.60
C LYS A 331 -33.67 14.99 7.63
N ASN A 332 -32.50 15.56 7.34
CA ASN A 332 -31.41 15.54 8.31
C ASN A 332 -31.83 16.20 9.64
N GLY A 333 -31.64 15.49 10.76
CA GLY A 333 -32.02 15.92 12.11
C GLY A 333 -33.48 15.64 12.49
N GLU A 334 -34.30 15.13 11.57
CA GLU A 334 -35.71 14.82 11.83
C GLU A 334 -35.88 13.49 12.59
N SER A 335 -36.76 13.49 13.59
CA SER A 335 -37.10 12.33 14.42
C SER A 335 -38.55 11.93 14.23
N ILE A 336 -38.80 10.63 14.06
CA ILE A 336 -40.15 10.05 14.02
C ILE A 336 -40.26 8.88 15.00
N LYS A 337 -41.44 8.73 15.59
CA LYS A 337 -41.83 7.54 16.36
C LYS A 337 -42.87 6.78 15.55
N ILE A 338 -42.59 5.52 15.25
CA ILE A 338 -43.44 4.64 14.46
C ILE A 338 -44.03 3.59 15.41
N PRO A 339 -45.36 3.58 15.63
CA PRO A 339 -46.00 2.54 16.44
C PRO A 339 -46.09 1.23 15.64
N ILE A 340 -45.73 0.12 16.27
CA ILE A 340 -45.76 -1.24 15.70
C ILE A 340 -46.55 -2.11 16.66
N ASN A 341 -47.65 -2.68 16.17
CA ASN A 341 -48.51 -3.56 16.95
C ASN A 341 -48.21 -5.02 16.57
N ILE A 342 -47.83 -5.82 17.56
CA ILE A 342 -47.49 -7.24 17.36
C ILE A 342 -48.40 -8.09 18.24
N THR A 343 -49.08 -9.04 17.62
CA THR A 343 -49.83 -10.08 18.34
C THR A 343 -48.91 -11.25 18.65
N MET A 344 -48.74 -11.56 19.93
CA MET A 344 -47.90 -12.66 20.40
C MET A 344 -48.59 -14.00 20.17
N THR A 345 -47.86 -14.98 19.62
CA THR A 345 -48.37 -16.34 19.42
C THR A 345 -47.37 -17.36 19.98
N PRO A 346 -47.80 -18.58 20.33
CA PRO A 346 -47.01 -19.52 21.15
C PRO A 346 -45.64 -19.86 20.56
N GLY A 347 -44.68 -20.14 21.45
CA GLY A 347 -43.33 -20.60 21.11
C GLY A 347 -42.24 -19.53 21.22
N LYS A 348 -40.98 -19.97 21.03
CA LYS A 348 -39.79 -19.10 21.04
C LYS A 348 -39.59 -18.45 19.68
N LYS A 349 -39.40 -17.13 19.65
CA LYS A 349 -39.28 -16.34 18.41
C LYS A 349 -38.19 -15.29 18.49
N ASP A 350 -37.63 -14.97 17.34
CA ASP A 350 -36.77 -13.81 17.11
C ASP A 350 -37.53 -12.82 16.24
N ILE A 351 -37.90 -11.67 16.80
CA ILE A 351 -38.51 -10.57 16.06
C ILE A 351 -37.39 -9.61 15.65
N THR A 352 -37.11 -9.55 14.35
CA THR A 352 -36.05 -8.73 13.78
C THR A 352 -36.59 -7.47 13.15
N PHE A 353 -36.04 -6.32 13.55
CA PHE A 353 -36.32 -5.02 12.97
C PHE A 353 -35.11 -4.59 12.15
N THR A 354 -35.25 -4.62 10.82
CA THR A 354 -34.17 -4.30 9.89
C THR A 354 -34.45 -2.95 9.23
N LEU A 355 -33.56 -1.99 9.49
CA LEU A 355 -33.53 -0.68 8.85
C LEU A 355 -32.64 -0.75 7.61
N TYR A 356 -33.21 -0.49 6.44
CA TYR A 356 -32.53 -0.39 5.16
C TYR A 356 -32.30 1.07 4.76
N LYS A 357 -31.10 1.36 4.26
CA LYS A 357 -30.72 2.63 3.62
C LYS A 357 -30.30 2.32 2.18
N ASN A 358 -30.97 2.91 1.18
CA ASN A 358 -30.69 2.69 -0.25
C ASN A 358 -30.58 1.19 -0.60
N ASP A 359 -31.59 0.41 -0.20
CA ASP A 359 -31.71 -1.05 -0.41
C ASP A 359 -30.61 -1.91 0.22
N LYS A 360 -29.79 -1.35 1.12
CA LYS A 360 -28.82 -2.10 1.92
C LYS A 360 -29.22 -2.10 3.39
N ALA A 361 -29.14 -3.27 4.02
CA ALA A 361 -29.36 -3.39 5.46
C ALA A 361 -28.33 -2.51 6.20
N TYR A 362 -28.82 -1.57 6.99
CA TYR A 362 -28.02 -0.54 7.66
C TYR A 362 -27.93 -0.78 9.17
N LYS A 363 -29.06 -1.04 9.85
CA LYS A 363 -29.09 -1.41 11.27
C LYS A 363 -30.13 -2.49 11.52
N ILE A 364 -29.80 -3.44 12.40
CA ILE A 364 -30.67 -4.55 12.80
C ILE A 364 -30.85 -4.51 14.32
N ARG A 365 -32.07 -4.80 14.79
CA ARG A 365 -32.39 -5.00 16.21
C ARG A 365 -33.17 -6.30 16.36
N HIS A 366 -32.88 -7.02 17.44
CA HIS A 366 -33.52 -8.29 17.77
C HIS A 366 -34.36 -8.12 19.02
N LEU A 367 -35.52 -8.74 19.04
CA LEU A 367 -36.37 -8.90 20.20
C LEU A 367 -36.69 -10.40 20.33
N TYR A 368 -36.07 -11.04 21.30
CA TYR A 368 -36.26 -12.46 21.60
C TYR A 368 -37.46 -12.63 22.52
N VAL A 369 -38.46 -13.40 22.07
CA VAL A 369 -39.74 -13.57 22.74
C VAL A 369 -40.03 -15.04 23.01
N ASN A 370 -40.51 -15.35 24.20
CA ASN A 370 -41.05 -16.65 24.55
C ASN A 370 -42.51 -16.49 24.97
N VAL A 371 -43.42 -17.15 24.25
CA VAL A 371 -44.85 -17.12 24.58
C VAL A 371 -45.24 -18.49 25.13
N GLU A 372 -45.66 -18.53 26.39
CA GLU A 372 -46.19 -19.74 27.00
C GLU A 372 -47.52 -20.09 26.31
N GLY A 373 -47.59 -21.30 25.76
CA GLY A 373 -48.81 -21.85 25.20
C GLY A 373 -49.25 -23.01 26.07
N ASP A 374 -50.54 -23.07 26.40
CA ASP A 374 -51.14 -24.30 26.89
C ASP A 374 -50.89 -25.40 25.86
N SER A 375 -50.01 -26.34 26.20
CA SER A 375 -49.86 -27.59 25.49
C SER A 375 -51.18 -28.34 25.63
N SER A 376 -52.00 -28.32 24.57
CA SER A 376 -53.13 -29.23 24.44
C SER A 376 -52.66 -30.67 24.69
N ASP A 377 -53.35 -31.34 25.61
CA ASP A 377 -53.19 -32.71 26.07
C ASP A 377 -52.62 -33.68 25.03
N TYR A 378 -51.37 -34.11 25.22
CA TYR A 378 -50.92 -35.40 24.74
C TYR A 378 -51.34 -36.44 25.77
N VAL A 379 -52.50 -37.07 25.53
CA VAL A 379 -52.93 -38.26 26.25
C VAL A 379 -51.93 -39.38 25.96
N GLU A 380 -51.21 -39.77 27.01
CA GLU A 380 -50.35 -40.95 27.06
C GLU A 380 -51.24 -42.20 26.84
N GLY A 381 -51.05 -42.87 25.72
CA GLY A 381 -51.71 -44.15 25.46
C GLY A 381 -51.09 -45.23 26.33
N GLU A 382 -51.72 -45.54 27.46
CA GLU A 382 -51.46 -46.75 28.24
C GLU A 382 -51.73 -47.99 27.38
N SER A 383 -50.73 -48.86 27.34
CA SER A 383 -50.82 -50.23 26.85
C SER A 383 -51.65 -51.07 27.83
N SER A 384 -52.76 -51.64 27.36
CA SER A 384 -53.47 -52.72 28.03
C SER A 384 -53.21 -54.05 27.32
N GLU A 385 -52.56 -54.95 28.07
CA GLU A 385 -52.49 -56.43 28.02
C GLU A 385 -52.33 -57.18 26.68
#